data_AF-A0A920HZ98-F1
#
_entry.id   AF-A0A920HZ98-F1
#
_cell.length_a   1.000
_cell.length_b   1.000
_cell.length_c   1.000
_cell.angle_alpha   90.00
_cell.angle_beta   90.00
_cell.angle_gamma   90.00
#
_symmetry.space_group_name_H-M   'P 1'
#
loop_
_entity.id
_entity.type
_entity.pdbx_description
1 polymer ?
#
loop_
_entity_poly.entity_id
_entity_poly.type
_entity_poly.pdbx_seq_one_letter_code
_entity_poly.pdbx_strand_id
1 'polypeptide(L)'
;MIQNPILWPNGARCACVVSFDMDADSLIHIARPDDAHDRLYPISMGRYGPNVAIPRILETYRRLGIQQSFFLPGWCVETYPKAVEAILEGGHEIGHHGYLHEDPIEAPDQSYWFERALAATKNTAVASRRDTVLRCTISTRRSLICWSNTGSDTNPR
;
A
#
# COMPACT_ATOMS: atom_id res chain seq x y z
N MET A 1 -22.32 -17.41 19.37
CA MET A 1 -20.93 -17.21 19.83
C MET A 1 -20.01 -17.83 18.78
N ILE A 2 -18.94 -17.14 18.34
CA ILE A 2 -18.01 -17.71 17.34
C ILE A 2 -17.34 -18.94 17.97
N GLN A 3 -17.33 -20.07 17.26
CA GLN A 3 -16.85 -21.34 17.80
C GLN A 3 -15.33 -21.36 18.07
N ASN A 4 -14.56 -20.51 17.38
CA ASN A 4 -13.12 -20.38 17.56
C ASN A 4 -12.71 -18.90 17.62
N PRO A 5 -12.74 -18.26 18.80
CA PRO A 5 -12.42 -16.85 18.92
C PRO A 5 -10.92 -16.60 18.68
N ILE A 6 -10.60 -15.59 17.89
CA ILE A 6 -9.21 -15.15 17.70
C ILE A 6 -8.68 -14.60 19.03
N LEU A 7 -7.57 -15.13 19.50
CA LEU A 7 -6.86 -14.61 20.66
C LEU A 7 -6.03 -13.40 20.23
N TRP A 8 -6.49 -12.20 20.55
CA TRP A 8 -5.71 -10.99 20.31
C TRP A 8 -4.66 -10.79 21.42
N PRO A 9 -3.51 -10.19 21.08
CA PRO A 9 -2.50 -9.81 22.07
C PRO A 9 -3.09 -8.94 23.19
N ASN A 10 -2.45 -8.97 24.36
CA ASN A 10 -2.74 -8.09 25.50
C ASN A 10 -4.20 -8.17 26.02
N GLY A 11 -4.89 -9.29 25.79
CA GLY A 11 -6.28 -9.48 26.21
C GLY A 11 -7.29 -8.61 25.44
N ALA A 12 -6.90 -8.07 24.29
CA ALA A 12 -7.80 -7.29 23.45
C ALA A 12 -8.98 -8.15 22.95
N ARG A 13 -10.12 -7.51 22.70
CA ARG A 13 -11.34 -8.19 22.22
C ARG A 13 -11.57 -7.99 20.71
N CYS A 14 -10.84 -7.06 20.12
CA CYS A 14 -10.92 -6.69 18.71
C CYS A 14 -9.60 -6.06 18.27
N ALA A 15 -9.33 -6.14 16.97
CA ALA A 15 -8.30 -5.36 16.31
C ALA A 15 -8.94 -4.29 15.42
N CYS A 16 -8.30 -3.14 15.31
CA CYS A 16 -8.65 -2.08 14.38
C CYS A 16 -7.41 -1.73 13.56
N VAL A 17 -7.59 -1.52 12.25
CA VAL A 17 -6.55 -1.10 11.34
C VAL A 17 -7.06 0.15 10.65
N VAL A 18 -6.25 1.22 10.67
CA VAL A 18 -6.47 2.35 9.78
C VAL A 18 -5.48 2.21 8.64
N SER A 19 -6.00 2.14 7.42
CA SER A 19 -5.20 2.03 6.21
C SER A 19 -5.47 3.19 5.28
N PHE A 20 -4.46 3.49 4.46
CA PHE A 20 -4.52 4.55 3.46
C PHE A 20 -4.10 4.01 2.10
N ASP A 21 -4.88 4.32 1.08
CA ASP A 21 -4.55 3.98 -0.30
C ASP A 21 -3.98 5.27 -0.93
N MET A 22 -2.73 5.23 -1.40
CA MET A 22 -2.05 6.38 -2.01
C MET A 22 -2.02 6.22 -3.53
N ASP A 23 -3.20 6.31 -4.16
CA ASP A 23 -3.35 6.15 -5.60
C ASP A 23 -2.88 7.38 -6.40
N ALA A 24 -2.90 8.55 -5.76
CA ALA A 24 -2.46 9.80 -6.36
C ALA A 24 -3.07 10.05 -7.75
N ASP A 25 -2.26 10.41 -8.74
CA ASP A 25 -2.65 10.59 -10.13
C ASP A 25 -2.56 9.30 -10.98
N SER A 26 -2.27 8.12 -10.39
CA SER A 26 -2.32 6.86 -11.15
C SER A 26 -3.73 6.61 -11.71
N LEU A 27 -4.76 6.98 -10.96
CA LEU A 27 -6.16 6.83 -11.35
C LEU A 27 -6.52 7.59 -12.62
N ILE A 28 -5.95 8.80 -12.82
CA ILE A 28 -6.22 9.56 -14.05
C ILE A 28 -5.40 9.01 -15.21
N HIS A 29 -4.18 8.51 -14.96
CA HIS A 29 -3.36 7.85 -15.98
C HIS A 29 -4.02 6.58 -16.52
N ILE A 30 -4.66 5.76 -15.66
CA ILE A 30 -5.38 4.58 -16.14
C ILE A 30 -6.72 4.92 -16.81
N ALA A 31 -7.47 5.90 -16.28
CA ALA A 31 -8.78 6.27 -16.83
C ALA A 31 -8.67 7.04 -18.16
N ARG A 32 -7.55 7.74 -18.39
CA ARG A 32 -7.35 8.66 -19.52
C ARG A 32 -5.91 8.58 -20.06
N PRO A 33 -5.47 7.43 -20.58
CA PRO A 33 -4.07 7.22 -20.96
C PRO A 33 -3.57 8.21 -22.02
N ASP A 34 -4.44 8.65 -22.93
CA ASP A 34 -4.05 9.51 -24.06
C ASP A 34 -3.86 10.99 -23.68
N ASP A 35 -4.61 11.50 -22.68
CA ASP A 35 -4.66 12.93 -22.34
C ASP A 35 -4.51 13.25 -20.84
N ALA A 36 -4.19 12.25 -19.99
CA ALA A 36 -4.06 12.44 -18.54
C ALA A 36 -3.11 13.59 -18.17
N HIS A 37 -1.99 13.71 -18.87
CA HIS A 37 -0.97 14.73 -18.59
C HIS A 37 -1.47 16.17 -18.82
N ASP A 38 -2.45 16.37 -19.70
CA ASP A 38 -3.01 17.69 -20.01
C ASP A 38 -4.16 18.08 -19.05
N ARG A 39 -4.62 17.13 -18.23
CA ARG A 39 -5.71 17.35 -17.28
C ARG A 39 -5.18 17.93 -15.97
N LEU A 40 -4.87 19.23 -16.01
CA LEU A 40 -4.29 19.97 -14.88
C LEU A 40 -5.07 19.81 -13.57
N TYR A 41 -6.41 19.87 -13.62
CA TYR A 41 -7.25 19.75 -12.43
C TYR A 41 -7.08 18.39 -11.73
N PRO A 42 -7.41 17.24 -12.33
CA PRO A 42 -7.28 15.95 -11.65
C PRO A 42 -5.83 15.56 -11.33
N ILE A 43 -4.86 15.95 -12.17
CA ILE A 43 -3.44 15.73 -11.86
C ILE A 43 -3.02 16.49 -10.60
N SER A 44 -3.40 17.78 -10.48
CA SER A 44 -3.07 18.58 -9.30
C SER A 44 -3.71 18.02 -8.02
N MET A 45 -4.95 17.55 -8.12
CA MET A 45 -5.67 16.88 -7.03
C MET A 45 -4.98 15.58 -6.63
N GLY A 46 -4.61 14.73 -7.59
CA GLY A 46 -3.90 13.47 -7.32
C GLY A 46 -2.55 13.70 -6.65
N ARG A 47 -1.79 14.70 -7.11
CA ARG A 47 -0.48 15.08 -6.55
C ARG A 47 -0.55 15.62 -5.12
N TYR A 48 -1.70 16.11 -4.67
CA TYR A 48 -1.86 16.58 -3.29
C TYR A 48 -1.63 15.46 -2.26
N GLY A 49 -2.02 14.23 -2.59
CA GLY A 49 -1.85 13.05 -1.74
C GLY A 49 -0.39 12.87 -1.28
N PRO A 50 0.53 12.51 -2.18
CA PRO A 50 1.93 12.26 -1.84
C PRO A 50 2.66 13.52 -1.36
N ASN A 51 2.35 14.70 -1.91
CA ASN A 51 3.12 15.92 -1.62
C ASN A 51 2.68 16.66 -0.35
N VAL A 52 1.42 16.54 0.06
CA VAL A 52 0.86 17.33 1.17
C VAL A 52 0.13 16.48 2.19
N ALA A 53 -0.71 15.52 1.75
CA ALA A 53 -1.50 14.73 2.68
C ALA A 53 -0.65 13.73 3.46
N ILE A 54 0.24 12.98 2.79
CA ILE A 54 1.09 11.97 3.44
C ILE A 54 1.92 12.56 4.59
N PRO A 55 2.70 13.65 4.43
CA PRO A 55 3.44 14.24 5.55
C PRO A 55 2.55 14.60 6.76
N ARG A 56 1.33 15.09 6.52
CA ARG A 56 0.38 15.47 7.58
C ARG A 56 -0.23 14.26 8.29
N ILE A 57 -0.55 13.20 7.54
CA ILE A 57 -1.03 11.93 8.07
C ILE A 57 0.05 11.32 8.97
N LEU A 58 1.28 11.22 8.46
CA LEU A 58 2.42 10.68 9.22
C LEU A 58 2.66 11.45 10.52
N GLU A 59 2.68 12.79 10.46
CA GLU A 59 2.84 13.61 11.67
C GLU A 59 1.71 13.41 12.69
N THR A 60 0.47 13.27 12.22
CA THR A 60 -0.69 13.02 13.10
C THR A 60 -0.53 11.69 13.83
N TYR A 61 -0.19 10.63 13.11
CA TYR A 61 -0.07 9.29 13.68
C TYR A 61 1.19 9.10 14.51
N ARG A 62 2.28 9.82 14.20
CA ARG A 62 3.46 9.93 15.05
C ARG A 62 3.10 10.50 16.41
N ARG A 63 2.28 11.56 16.47
CA ARG A 63 1.80 12.16 17.74
C ARG A 63 0.89 11.22 18.54
N LEU A 64 0.16 10.34 17.85
CA LEU A 64 -0.70 9.34 18.49
C LEU A 64 0.06 8.08 18.91
N GLY A 65 1.28 7.88 18.41
CA GLY A 65 2.06 6.66 18.66
C GLY A 65 1.47 5.41 17.98
N ILE A 66 0.78 5.57 16.85
CA ILE A 66 0.09 4.46 16.16
C ILE A 66 0.65 4.31 14.74
N GLN A 67 1.07 3.08 14.39
CA GLN A 67 1.50 2.72 13.03
C GLN A 67 0.31 2.32 12.16
N GLN A 68 0.43 2.54 10.86
CA GLN A 68 -0.64 2.36 9.86
C GLN A 68 -0.12 1.53 8.69
N SER A 69 -1.04 1.01 7.88
CA SER A 69 -0.71 0.31 6.63
C SER A 69 -1.09 1.18 5.42
N PHE A 70 -0.14 1.37 4.50
CA PHE A 70 -0.34 2.14 3.27
C PHE A 70 -0.34 1.21 2.06
N PHE A 71 -1.34 1.31 1.19
CA PHE A 71 -1.45 0.54 -0.05
C PHE A 71 -1.07 1.42 -1.23
N LEU A 72 -0.02 1.04 -1.95
CA LEU A 72 0.53 1.86 -3.02
C LEU A 72 0.54 1.09 -4.35
N PRO A 73 0.06 1.71 -5.44
CA PRO A 73 0.35 1.22 -6.78
C PRO A 73 1.85 1.28 -7.05
N GLY A 74 2.41 0.30 -7.75
CA GLY A 74 3.84 0.27 -8.10
C GLY A 74 4.31 1.53 -8.86
N TRP A 75 3.44 2.08 -9.72
CA TRP A 75 3.70 3.35 -10.39
C TRP A 75 3.83 4.52 -9.41
N CYS A 76 3.00 4.57 -8.35
CA CYS A 76 3.11 5.58 -7.30
C CYS A 76 4.40 5.43 -6.51
N VAL A 77 4.85 4.20 -6.28
CA VAL A 77 6.13 3.92 -5.62
C VAL A 77 7.30 4.49 -6.42
N GLU A 78 7.29 4.31 -7.73
CA GLU A 78 8.31 4.84 -8.66
C GLU A 78 8.22 6.37 -8.80
N THR A 79 7.00 6.91 -8.81
CA THR A 79 6.74 8.33 -9.10
C THR A 79 6.94 9.22 -7.87
N TYR A 80 6.63 8.71 -6.67
CA TYR A 80 6.65 9.47 -5.42
C TYR A 80 7.59 8.88 -4.35
N PRO A 81 8.89 8.68 -4.67
CA PRO A 81 9.82 8.00 -3.76
C PRO A 81 9.96 8.71 -2.41
N LYS A 82 9.89 10.05 -2.38
CA LYS A 82 9.94 10.83 -1.13
C LYS A 82 8.78 10.52 -0.18
N ALA A 83 7.58 10.29 -0.71
CA ALA A 83 6.42 9.94 0.10
C ALA A 83 6.59 8.52 0.66
N VAL A 84 7.09 7.59 -0.17
CA VAL A 84 7.40 6.20 0.22
C VAL A 84 8.46 6.18 1.34
N GLU A 85 9.54 6.93 1.18
CA GLU A 85 10.62 7.06 2.18
C GLU A 85 10.06 7.58 3.51
N ALA A 86 9.25 8.64 3.49
CA ALA A 86 8.64 9.19 4.70
C ALA A 86 7.72 8.17 5.42
N ILE A 87 6.93 7.39 4.67
CA ILE A 87 6.09 6.33 5.22
C ILE A 87 6.95 5.28 5.94
N LEU A 88 8.04 4.83 5.31
CA LEU A 88 8.94 3.83 5.89
C LEU A 88 9.72 4.36 7.09
N GLU A 89 10.21 5.60 7.03
CA GLU A 89 10.90 6.26 8.14
C GLU A 89 10.00 6.38 9.37
N GLY A 90 8.70 6.62 9.18
CA GLY A 90 7.69 6.61 10.24
C GLY A 90 7.37 5.21 10.81
N GLY A 91 7.94 4.14 10.23
CA GLY A 91 7.71 2.76 10.67
C GLY A 91 6.34 2.21 10.29
N HIS A 92 5.72 2.76 9.24
CA HIS A 92 4.45 2.27 8.71
C HIS A 92 4.67 1.12 7.73
N GLU A 93 3.66 0.26 7.59
CA GLU A 93 3.64 -0.85 6.66
C GLU A 93 3.30 -0.35 5.24
N ILE A 94 3.92 -0.94 4.22
CA ILE A 94 3.55 -0.73 2.81
C ILE A 94 3.03 -2.06 2.23
N GLY A 95 1.81 -2.03 1.69
CA GLY A 95 1.17 -3.12 0.97
C GLY A 95 1.04 -2.85 -0.53
N HIS A 96 0.69 -3.89 -1.27
CA HIS A 96 0.62 -3.90 -2.74
C HIS A 96 -0.75 -3.45 -3.23
N HIS A 97 -0.80 -2.53 -4.21
CA HIS A 97 -2.07 -2.03 -4.74
C HIS A 97 -2.09 -1.94 -6.27
N GLY A 98 -1.65 -3.02 -6.94
CA GLY A 98 -1.52 -3.05 -8.40
C GLY A 98 -0.32 -2.23 -8.90
N TYR A 99 -0.16 -2.07 -10.21
CA TYR A 99 0.89 -1.21 -10.76
C TYR A 99 0.37 0.20 -11.04
N LEU A 100 -0.68 0.32 -11.84
CA LEU A 100 -1.34 1.58 -12.17
C LEU A 100 -2.79 1.66 -11.66
N HIS A 101 -3.19 0.74 -10.77
CA HIS A 101 -4.56 0.55 -10.29
C HIS A 101 -5.47 -0.12 -11.35
N GLU A 102 -4.96 -1.18 -11.97
CA GLU A 102 -5.67 -1.99 -12.97
C GLU A 102 -6.94 -2.64 -12.40
N ASP A 103 -8.00 -2.74 -13.23
CA ASP A 103 -9.20 -3.51 -12.86
C ASP A 103 -8.84 -5.00 -12.81
N PRO A 104 -9.08 -5.69 -11.68
CA PRO A 104 -8.67 -7.08 -11.54
C PRO A 104 -9.47 -8.01 -12.43
N ILE A 105 -10.72 -7.71 -12.76
CA ILE A 105 -11.57 -8.59 -13.56
C ILE A 105 -11.20 -8.45 -15.03
N GLU A 106 -10.95 -7.23 -15.48
CA GLU A 106 -10.76 -6.91 -16.88
C GLU A 106 -9.28 -6.94 -17.32
N ALA A 107 -8.33 -6.74 -16.40
CA ALA A 107 -6.93 -6.67 -16.76
C ALA A 107 -6.41 -8.01 -17.31
N PRO A 108 -5.87 -8.05 -18.53
CA PRO A 108 -5.18 -9.23 -19.02
C PRO A 108 -3.88 -9.42 -18.23
N ASP A 109 -3.51 -10.67 -18.02
CA ASP A 109 -2.25 -11.06 -17.38
C ASP A 109 -2.04 -10.42 -15.99
N GLN A 110 -2.95 -10.74 -15.05
CA GLN A 110 -2.86 -10.29 -13.66
C GLN A 110 -1.51 -10.61 -13.00
N SER A 111 -0.91 -11.75 -13.36
CA SER A 111 0.40 -12.16 -12.83
C SER A 111 1.49 -11.16 -13.23
N TYR A 112 1.52 -10.75 -14.50
CA TYR A 112 2.44 -9.73 -14.97
C TYR A 112 2.31 -8.42 -14.18
N TRP A 113 1.10 -7.89 -14.01
CA TRP A 113 0.88 -6.64 -13.29
C TRP A 113 1.25 -6.75 -11.80
N PHE A 114 0.93 -7.89 -11.19
CA PHE A 114 1.31 -8.19 -9.82
C PHE A 114 2.84 -8.19 -9.65
N GLU A 115 3.56 -8.90 -10.52
CA GLU A 115 5.03 -8.99 -10.51
C GLU A 115 5.69 -7.65 -10.81
N ARG A 116 5.14 -6.87 -11.74
CA ARG A 116 5.65 -5.53 -12.08
C ARG A 116 5.57 -4.59 -10.89
N ALA A 117 4.44 -4.57 -10.19
CA ALA A 117 4.28 -3.77 -8.98
C ALA A 117 5.19 -4.26 -7.84
N LEU A 118 5.40 -5.57 -7.70
CA LEU A 118 6.40 -6.09 -6.76
C LEU A 118 7.82 -5.64 -7.09
N ALA A 119 8.18 -5.63 -8.37
CA ALA A 119 9.50 -5.18 -8.82
C ALA A 119 9.71 -3.69 -8.53
N ALA A 120 8.69 -2.86 -8.76
CA ALA A 120 8.70 -1.44 -8.40
C ALA A 120 9.02 -1.25 -6.90
N THR A 121 8.30 -1.94 -6.03
CA THR A 121 8.52 -1.88 -4.57
C THR A 121 9.91 -2.38 -4.17
N LYS A 122 10.42 -3.46 -4.77
CA LYS A 122 11.77 -4.00 -4.48
C LYS A 122 12.90 -3.07 -4.93
N ASN A 123 12.72 -2.35 -6.03
CA ASN A 123 13.78 -1.52 -6.63
C ASN A 123 13.93 -0.17 -5.93
N THR A 124 12.86 0.33 -5.31
CA THR A 124 12.97 1.42 -4.34
C THR A 124 13.65 0.94 -3.05
N ALA A 125 14.37 1.81 -2.33
CA ALA A 125 15.15 1.51 -1.11
C ALA A 125 14.37 0.81 0.05
N VAL A 126 13.07 0.55 -0.15
CA VAL A 126 12.17 -0.37 0.57
C VAL A 126 12.81 -1.76 0.81
N ALA A 127 13.70 -2.23 -0.07
CA ALA A 127 14.38 -3.53 0.07
C ALA A 127 15.23 -3.70 1.35
N SER A 128 15.52 -2.62 2.09
CA SER A 128 16.33 -2.69 3.32
C SER A 128 15.55 -3.08 4.58
N ARG A 129 14.21 -3.11 4.56
CA ARG A 129 13.38 -3.51 5.72
C ARG A 129 12.55 -4.75 5.37
N ARG A 130 12.92 -5.90 5.96
CA ARG A 130 12.42 -7.25 5.64
C ARG A 130 10.94 -7.52 5.96
N ASP A 131 10.22 -6.58 6.56
CA ASP A 131 8.86 -6.79 7.08
C ASP A 131 7.76 -6.14 6.21
N THR A 132 7.90 -6.22 4.88
CA THR A 132 6.85 -5.74 3.96
C THR A 132 5.74 -6.79 3.89
N VAL A 133 4.60 -6.50 4.52
CA VAL A 133 3.41 -7.34 4.42
C VAL A 133 2.70 -7.03 3.09
N LEU A 134 2.65 -8.05 2.23
CA LEU A 134 1.95 -7.96 0.94
C LEU A 134 0.46 -8.17 1.16
N ARG A 135 -0.32 -7.10 1.12
CA ARG A 135 -1.79 -7.19 1.06
C ARG A 135 -2.28 -6.58 -0.25
N CYS A 136 -2.85 -7.42 -1.11
CA CYS A 136 -3.51 -7.05 -2.35
C CYS A 136 -4.96 -6.67 -2.01
N THR A 137 -5.24 -5.39 -1.88
CA THR A 137 -6.61 -4.86 -1.78
C THR A 137 -7.09 -4.56 -3.18
N ILE A 138 -8.03 -5.37 -3.70
CA ILE A 138 -8.82 -4.95 -4.85
C ILE A 138 -10.30 -5.09 -4.51
N SER A 139 -11.03 -3.99 -4.70
CA SER A 139 -12.43 -3.78 -4.35
C SER A 139 -13.40 -4.51 -5.30
N THR A 140 -13.21 -5.82 -5.51
CA THR A 140 -14.19 -6.68 -6.18
C THR A 140 -14.31 -8.03 -5.44
N ARG A 141 -15.25 -8.10 -4.48
CA ARG A 141 -15.83 -9.28 -3.79
C ARG A 141 -14.96 -10.44 -3.28
N ARG A 142 -13.64 -10.49 -3.51
CA ARG A 142 -12.71 -11.49 -2.95
C ARG A 142 -11.33 -10.87 -2.75
N SER A 143 -11.07 -10.37 -1.55
CA SER A 143 -9.70 -10.04 -1.14
C SER A 143 -8.93 -11.34 -0.93
N LEU A 144 -7.89 -11.58 -1.72
CA LEU A 144 -6.93 -12.66 -1.51
C LEU A 144 -5.79 -12.13 -0.62
N ILE A 145 -5.70 -12.66 0.60
CA ILE A 145 -4.55 -12.44 1.48
C ILE A 145 -3.53 -13.52 1.13
N CYS A 146 -2.45 -13.16 0.45
CA CYS A 146 -1.30 -14.04 0.26
C CYS A 146 -0.23 -13.70 1.29
N TRP A 147 -0.04 -14.56 2.28
CA TRP A 147 1.06 -14.46 3.23
C TRP A 147 2.27 -15.23 2.66
N SER A 148 3.32 -14.53 2.25
CA SER A 148 4.60 -15.19 1.97
C SER A 148 5.45 -15.19 3.24
N ASN A 149 5.50 -16.32 3.93
CA ASN A 149 6.43 -16.52 5.04
C ASN A 149 7.83 -16.79 4.47
N THR A 150 8.73 -15.81 4.52
CA THR A 150 10.17 -16.06 4.27
C THR A 150 11.02 -15.82 5.51
N GLY A 151 10.42 -15.76 6.70
CA GLY A 151 11.13 -15.71 7.97
C GLY A 151 11.43 -17.11 8.49
N SER A 152 12.72 -17.45 8.58
CA SER A 152 13.20 -18.63 9.30
C SER A 152 12.88 -18.47 10.79
N ASP A 153 12.00 -19.34 11.29
CA ASP A 153 11.79 -19.61 12.71
C ASP A 153 13.13 -19.91 13.39
N THR A 154 13.73 -18.92 14.03
CA THR A 154 14.71 -19.12 15.09
C THR A 154 14.59 -17.96 16.09
N ASN A 155 13.86 -18.18 17.18
CA ASN A 155 14.41 -18.14 18.54
C ASN A 155 13.27 -18.22 19.59
N PRO A 156 13.14 -19.33 20.33
CA PRO A 156 12.41 -19.37 21.59
C PRO A 156 13.34 -18.95 22.73
N ARG A 157 13.08 -17.80 23.35
CA ARG A 157 13.48 -17.49 24.72
C ARG A 157 12.40 -16.68 25.40
#